data_AF-A0AAU5KHT7-F1
#
_entry.id   AF-A0AAU5KHT7-F1
#
_cell.length_a   1.000
_cell.length_b   1.000
_cell.length_c   1.000
_cell.angle_alpha   90.00
_cell.angle_beta   90.00
_cell.angle_gamma   90.00
#
_symmetry.space_group_name_H-M   'P 1'
#
loop_
_entity.id
_entity.type
_entity.pdbx_description
1 polymer ?
#
loop_
_entity_poly.entity_id
_entity_poly.type
_entity_poly.pdbx_seq_one_letter_code
_entity_poly.pdbx_strand_id
1 'polypeptide(L)'
;MSGIFHQIESSTRKIFGDGPVCVHVGNVKDCDIKRHPTYPKFRAEAILAGVRSAPSSRLWESLIAMGRLCDLDGDDTWRLVILDCIVPCFRSLSTRIARDFRVELEEIRSAMVVAALEVWAATAAGVPPRLVRDRIVKSAFEVAFQRGKTGSPELMTDQLDVFAPPAVPVVDHSMRASSIIDVGRIRSAEVAEQIRGERLGALLHGLGCFDAVQDFHEDMRAGRRSGSISQAVKASGLSRSRFSNSNLYYYASDLYPSFIGLREAAGVIGLPESTAYRLIRAGQFPLPVARAGRSYKVSVRALMHFTDIPDTIVHADDIENGALHARGATQ
;
A
#
# COMPACT_ATOMS: atom_id res chain seq x y z
N MET A 1 13.85 27.89 7.01
CA MET A 1 12.98 26.90 6.32
C MET A 1 12.99 25.62 7.13
N SER A 2 11.85 24.93 7.23
CA SER A 2 11.78 23.63 7.90
C SER A 2 12.35 22.55 6.95
N GLY A 3 13.45 21.91 7.35
CA GLY A 3 14.14 20.90 6.55
C GLY A 3 13.33 19.61 6.36
N ILE A 4 13.71 18.78 5.39
CA ILE A 4 12.94 17.60 4.98
C ILE A 4 12.65 16.62 6.14
N PHE A 5 13.61 16.44 7.06
CA PHE A 5 13.42 15.59 8.24
C PHE A 5 12.32 16.10 9.18
N HIS A 6 12.20 17.42 9.35
CA HIS A 6 11.14 18.01 10.16
C HIS A 6 9.79 17.91 9.43
N GLN A 7 9.77 18.03 8.11
CA GLN A 7 8.54 17.85 7.33
C GLN A 7 7.98 16.42 7.48
N ILE A 8 8.85 15.41 7.40
CA ILE A 8 8.47 14.01 7.65
C ILE A 8 7.87 13.83 9.05
N GLU A 9 8.57 14.28 10.09
CA GLU A 9 8.11 14.20 11.50
C GLU A 9 6.80 14.96 11.76
N SER A 10 6.62 16.11 11.11
CA SER A 10 5.41 16.92 11.26
C SER A 10 4.22 16.27 10.56
N SER A 11 4.43 15.69 9.38
CA SER A 11 3.38 15.02 8.61
C SER A 11 2.91 13.75 9.32
N THR A 12 3.82 12.91 9.83
CA THR A 12 3.42 11.73 10.62
C THR A 12 2.64 12.10 11.88
N ARG A 13 3.09 13.14 12.60
CA ARG A 13 2.39 13.62 13.79
C ARG A 13 1.00 14.16 13.47
N LYS A 14 0.84 14.81 12.32
CA LYS A 14 -0.47 15.31 11.87
C LYS A 14 -1.44 14.16 11.55
N ILE A 15 -0.93 13.06 11.00
CA ILE A 15 -1.75 11.88 10.65
C ILE A 15 -2.18 11.13 11.91
N PHE A 16 -1.24 10.81 12.81
CA PHE A 16 -1.52 9.90 13.92
C PHE A 16 -1.78 10.59 15.26
N GLY A 17 -1.27 11.81 15.48
CA GLY A 17 -1.34 12.50 16.76
C GLY A 17 -0.88 11.61 17.92
N ASP A 18 -1.69 11.57 18.98
CA ASP A 18 -1.54 10.65 20.11
C ASP A 18 -2.43 9.39 20.00
N GLY A 19 -3.03 9.18 18.83
CA GLY A 19 -3.90 8.04 18.55
C GLY A 19 -3.17 6.69 18.57
N PRO A 20 -3.91 5.59 18.76
CA PRO A 20 -3.36 4.24 18.69
C PRO A 20 -2.97 3.90 17.25
N VAL A 21 -1.89 3.14 17.09
CA VAL A 21 -1.36 2.73 15.77
C VAL A 21 -1.23 1.21 15.70
N CYS A 22 -1.54 0.65 14.53
CA CYS A 22 -1.49 -0.80 14.31
C CYS A 22 -0.58 -1.16 13.13
N VAL A 23 0.62 -1.67 13.43
CA VAL A 23 1.58 -2.17 12.42
C VAL A 23 1.20 -3.55 11.85
N HIS A 24 0.02 -4.08 12.17
CA HIS A 24 -0.41 -5.40 11.68
C HIS A 24 -1.40 -5.30 10.52
N VAL A 25 -2.24 -4.26 10.55
CA VAL A 25 -3.35 -4.07 9.61
C VAL A 25 -3.61 -2.60 9.31
N GLY A 26 -2.74 -1.68 9.75
CA GLY A 26 -2.91 -0.24 9.57
C GLY A 26 -3.93 0.36 10.54
N ASN A 27 -5.18 -0.06 10.40
CA ASN A 27 -6.33 0.39 11.17
C ASN A 27 -6.52 -0.46 12.43
N VAL A 28 -6.54 0.19 13.59
CA VAL A 28 -6.72 -0.46 14.90
C VAL A 28 -8.05 -1.21 15.00
N LYS A 29 -9.10 -0.74 14.33
CA LYS A 29 -10.42 -1.39 14.34
C LYS A 29 -10.42 -2.77 13.67
N ASP A 30 -9.49 -2.98 12.74
CA ASP A 30 -9.41 -4.19 11.92
C ASP A 30 -8.45 -5.23 12.56
N CYS A 31 -7.88 -4.90 13.73
CA CYS A 31 -6.91 -5.75 14.39
C CYS A 31 -7.53 -6.51 15.57
N ASP A 32 -7.37 -7.83 15.56
CA ASP A 32 -7.82 -8.71 16.66
C ASP A 32 -7.01 -8.55 17.96
N ILE A 33 -6.00 -7.66 17.98
CA ILE A 33 -5.10 -7.49 19.11
C ILE A 33 -5.68 -6.43 20.05
N LYS A 34 -5.87 -6.78 21.33
CA LYS A 34 -6.57 -5.91 22.29
C LYS A 34 -5.83 -4.62 22.66
N ARG A 35 -4.54 -4.49 22.36
CA ARG A 35 -3.70 -3.38 22.83
C ARG A 35 -2.84 -2.84 21.71
N HIS A 36 -3.05 -1.56 21.42
CA HIS A 36 -2.28 -0.80 20.43
C HIS A 36 -1.52 0.33 21.11
N PRO A 37 -0.21 0.49 20.84
CA PRO A 37 0.54 1.63 21.35
C PRO A 37 0.07 2.92 20.67
N THR A 38 0.23 4.05 21.37
CA THR A 38 0.15 5.36 20.73
C THR A 38 1.32 5.56 19.76
N TYR A 39 1.18 6.43 18.77
CA TYR A 39 2.25 6.68 17.80
C TYR A 39 3.59 7.07 18.46
N PRO A 40 3.67 7.98 19.46
CA PRO A 40 4.93 8.30 20.10
C PRO A 40 5.62 7.09 20.75
N LYS A 41 4.83 6.21 21.40
CA LYS A 41 5.33 4.98 22.02
C LYS A 41 5.82 3.98 20.98
N PHE A 42 5.03 3.79 19.93
CA PHE A 42 5.39 2.96 18.79
C PHE A 42 6.71 3.41 18.14
N ARG A 43 6.83 4.71 17.84
CA ARG A 43 8.01 5.32 17.23
C ARG A 43 9.26 5.11 18.08
N ALA A 44 9.16 5.33 19.39
CA ALA A 44 10.26 5.11 20.31
C ALA A 44 10.73 3.64 20.30
N GLU A 45 9.79 2.69 20.30
CA GLU A 45 10.10 1.26 20.21
C GLU A 45 10.76 0.88 18.87
N ALA A 46 10.25 1.41 17.76
CA ALA A 46 10.80 1.17 16.42
C ALA A 46 12.24 1.67 16.30
N ILE A 47 12.53 2.88 16.80
CA ILE A 47 13.88 3.45 16.83
C ILE A 47 14.80 2.56 17.67
N LEU A 48 14.40 2.19 18.89
CA LEU A 48 15.19 1.34 19.77
C LEU A 48 15.47 -0.04 19.15
N ALA A 49 14.48 -0.64 18.51
CA ALA A 49 14.64 -1.93 17.84
C ALA A 49 15.58 -1.84 16.63
N GLY A 50 15.53 -0.72 15.88
CA GLY A 50 16.39 -0.47 14.73
C GLY A 50 17.85 -0.25 15.10
N VAL A 51 18.12 0.32 16.27
CA VAL A 51 19.49 0.48 16.81
C VAL A 51 20.08 -0.86 17.26
N ARG A 52 19.27 -1.76 17.84
CA ARG A 52 19.77 -3.00 18.47
C ARG A 52 20.00 -4.15 17.49
N SER A 53 19.08 -4.39 16.54
CA SER A 53 19.24 -5.40 15.48
C SER A 53 18.01 -5.38 14.56
N ALA A 54 18.07 -4.62 13.46
CA ALA A 54 16.96 -4.54 12.51
C ALA A 54 16.66 -5.88 11.78
N PRO A 55 17.66 -6.70 11.37
CA PRO A 55 17.40 -7.98 10.69
C PRO A 55 16.64 -9.01 11.52
N SER A 56 16.70 -8.90 12.85
CA SER A 56 15.97 -9.78 13.77
C SER A 56 14.76 -9.10 14.42
N SER A 57 14.51 -7.82 14.10
CA SER A 57 13.40 -7.09 14.68
C SER A 57 12.09 -7.42 13.98
N ARG A 58 11.21 -8.13 14.70
CA ARG A 58 9.84 -8.41 14.24
C ARG A 58 9.05 -7.14 13.98
N LEU A 59 9.32 -6.07 14.75
CA LEU A 59 8.66 -4.79 14.59
C LEU A 59 9.00 -4.16 13.24
N TRP A 60 10.28 -4.18 12.85
CA TRP A 60 10.71 -3.69 11.54
C TRP A 60 10.19 -4.58 10.41
N GLU A 61 10.17 -5.90 10.59
CA GLU A 61 9.58 -6.81 9.61
C GLU A 61 8.10 -6.47 9.34
N SER A 62 7.30 -6.30 10.39
CA SER A 62 5.89 -5.89 10.27
C SER A 62 5.75 -4.49 9.68
N LEU A 63 6.60 -3.54 10.07
CA LEU A 63 6.54 -2.17 9.57
C LEU A 63 6.82 -2.10 8.06
N ILE A 64 7.84 -2.81 7.59
CA ILE A 64 8.17 -2.91 6.16
C ILE A 64 7.06 -3.64 5.41
N ALA A 65 6.51 -4.72 5.97
CA ALA A 65 5.38 -5.42 5.35
C ALA A 65 4.17 -4.49 5.20
N MET A 66 3.81 -3.73 6.24
CA MET A 66 2.73 -2.74 6.18
C MET A 66 2.98 -1.65 5.16
N GLY A 67 4.19 -1.09 5.10
CA GLY A 67 4.52 -0.11 4.07
C GLY A 67 4.29 -0.65 2.66
N ARG A 68 4.69 -1.91 2.40
CA ARG A 68 4.45 -2.55 1.08
C ARG A 68 2.98 -2.83 0.80
N LEU A 69 2.21 -3.15 1.83
CA LEU A 69 0.76 -3.35 1.70
C LEU A 69 0.09 -2.02 1.34
N CYS A 70 0.42 -0.94 2.04
CA CYS A 70 -0.16 0.38 1.78
C CYS A 70 0.28 0.95 0.42
N ASP A 71 1.50 0.65 -0.04
CA ASP A 71 1.94 0.99 -1.39
C ASP A 71 1.04 0.38 -2.47
N LEU A 72 0.58 -0.87 -2.30
CA LEU A 72 -0.37 -1.50 -3.21
C LEU A 72 -1.74 -0.81 -3.15
N ASP A 73 -2.08 -0.24 -2.00
CA ASP A 73 -3.32 0.47 -1.80
C ASP A 73 -3.27 1.93 -2.30
N GLY A 74 -2.10 2.39 -2.76
CA GLY A 74 -1.84 3.78 -3.13
C GLY A 74 -1.72 4.73 -1.93
N ASP A 75 -1.52 4.17 -0.73
CA ASP A 75 -1.38 4.90 0.53
C ASP A 75 0.09 4.97 0.96
N ASP A 76 0.65 6.18 0.98
CA ASP A 76 2.05 6.44 1.36
C ASP A 76 2.24 6.62 2.88
N THR A 77 1.17 6.54 3.68
CA THR A 77 1.18 6.78 5.12
C THR A 77 2.24 5.94 5.83
N TRP A 78 2.28 4.63 5.57
CA TRP A 78 3.23 3.75 6.25
C TRP A 78 4.67 3.89 5.75
N ARG A 79 4.85 4.31 4.50
CA ARG A 79 6.16 4.69 3.97
C ARG A 79 6.70 5.93 4.70
N LEU A 80 5.83 6.90 4.98
CA LEU A 80 6.18 8.07 5.76
C LEU A 80 6.53 7.71 7.22
N VAL A 81 5.80 6.78 7.84
CA VAL A 81 6.12 6.25 9.19
C VAL A 81 7.49 5.58 9.22
N ILE A 82 7.82 4.78 8.19
CA ILE A 82 9.15 4.16 8.05
C ILE A 82 10.24 5.23 8.01
N LEU A 83 10.07 6.25 7.19
CA LEU A 83 11.02 7.36 7.10
C LEU A 83 11.18 8.07 8.45
N ASP A 84 10.08 8.41 9.14
CA ASP A 84 10.15 9.04 10.46
C ASP A 84 10.92 8.19 11.49
N CYS A 85 10.74 6.86 11.45
CA CYS A 85 11.47 5.94 12.32
C CYS A 85 12.97 5.81 11.98
N ILE A 86 13.38 6.09 10.74
CA ILE A 86 14.79 6.02 10.29
C ILE A 86 15.50 7.38 10.40
N VAL A 87 14.79 8.50 10.26
CA VAL A 87 15.34 9.87 10.32
C VAL A 87 16.32 10.10 11.50
N PRO A 88 16.07 9.60 12.73
CA PRO A 88 17.03 9.71 13.83
C PRO A 88 18.41 9.12 13.52
N CYS A 89 18.50 8.03 12.74
CA CYS A 89 19.76 7.45 12.29
C CYS A 89 20.51 8.35 11.31
N PHE A 90 19.79 9.20 10.58
CA PHE A 90 20.35 10.07 9.54
C PHE A 90 20.86 11.40 10.11
N ARG A 91 20.23 11.92 11.17
CA ARG A 91 20.52 13.25 11.73
C ARG A 91 21.99 13.45 12.09
N SER A 92 22.57 12.57 12.91
CA SER A 92 23.95 12.74 13.38
C SER A 92 24.99 12.60 12.26
N LEU A 93 24.74 11.70 11.30
CA LEU A 93 25.64 11.51 10.15
C LEU A 93 25.55 12.69 9.17
N SER A 94 24.34 13.15 8.83
CA SER A 94 24.14 14.26 7.90
C SER A 94 24.83 15.54 8.39
N THR A 95 24.69 15.90 9.67
CA THR A 95 25.39 17.05 10.27
C THR A 95 26.91 16.90 10.21
N ARG A 96 27.43 15.69 10.46
CA ARG A 96 28.87 15.43 10.42
C ARG A 96 29.43 15.59 9.01
N ILE A 97 28.78 14.98 8.02
CA ILE A 97 29.21 15.05 6.62
C ILE A 97 29.12 16.50 6.11
N ALA A 98 28.02 17.21 6.38
CA ALA A 98 27.87 18.61 5.99
C ALA A 98 29.01 19.48 6.52
N ARG A 99 29.39 19.28 7.78
CA ARG A 99 30.50 19.99 8.41
C ARG A 99 31.86 19.60 7.82
N ASP A 100 32.14 18.30 7.71
CA ASP A 100 33.46 17.79 7.32
C ASP A 100 33.77 18.09 5.85
N PHE A 101 32.74 18.09 4.99
CA PHE A 101 32.87 18.33 3.55
C PHE A 101 32.40 19.72 3.08
N ARG A 102 31.93 20.58 3.99
CA ARG A 102 31.40 21.93 3.70
C ARG A 102 30.28 21.96 2.65
N VAL A 103 29.37 20.97 2.71
CA VAL A 103 28.20 20.87 1.84
C VAL A 103 26.95 21.32 2.60
N GLU A 104 25.99 21.90 1.88
CA GLU A 104 24.71 22.31 2.45
C GLU A 104 23.99 21.12 3.11
N LEU A 105 23.64 21.29 4.38
CA LEU A 105 23.06 20.23 5.20
C LEU A 105 21.75 19.70 4.63
N GLU A 106 20.92 20.58 4.07
CA GLU A 106 19.63 20.20 3.49
C GLU A 106 19.78 19.47 2.15
N GLU A 107 20.86 19.69 1.40
CA GLU A 107 21.16 18.91 0.20
C GLU A 107 21.48 17.46 0.58
N ILE A 108 22.35 17.26 1.58
CA ILE A 108 22.67 15.92 2.08
C ILE A 108 21.42 15.21 2.58
N ARG A 109 20.61 15.88 3.41
CA ARG A 109 19.38 15.29 3.96
C ARG A 109 18.38 14.92 2.89
N SER A 110 18.18 15.77 1.88
CA SER A 110 17.29 15.48 0.75
C SER A 110 17.79 14.29 -0.04
N ALA A 111 19.09 14.24 -0.35
CA ALA A 111 19.70 13.12 -1.08
C ALA A 111 19.58 11.80 -0.31
N MET A 112 19.72 11.81 1.02
CA MET A 112 19.49 10.65 1.87
C MET A 112 18.04 10.13 1.79
N VAL A 113 17.05 11.02 1.83
CA VAL A 113 15.63 10.64 1.73
C VAL A 113 15.31 10.09 0.34
N VAL A 114 15.82 10.72 -0.72
CA VAL A 114 15.64 10.24 -2.10
C VAL A 114 16.23 8.84 -2.25
N ALA A 115 17.48 8.64 -1.84
CA ALA A 115 18.12 7.33 -1.90
C ALA A 115 17.36 6.26 -1.09
N ALA A 116 16.84 6.63 0.08
CA ALA A 116 16.01 5.74 0.88
C ALA A 116 14.73 5.31 0.15
N LEU A 117 14.06 6.24 -0.53
CA LEU A 117 12.85 5.99 -1.31
C LEU A 117 13.12 5.18 -2.58
N GLU A 118 14.22 5.43 -3.27
CA GLU A 118 14.64 4.66 -4.45
C GLU A 118 14.92 3.20 -4.08
N VAL A 119 15.66 2.96 -2.99
CA VAL A 119 15.91 1.60 -2.50
C VAL A 119 14.62 0.94 -2.01
N TRP A 120 13.76 1.67 -1.32
CA TRP A 120 12.44 1.15 -0.95
C TRP A 120 11.70 0.59 -2.18
N ALA A 121 11.58 1.38 -3.25
CA ALA A 121 10.94 0.97 -4.49
C ALA A 121 11.65 -0.24 -5.13
N ALA A 122 12.98 -0.23 -5.21
CA ALA A 122 13.76 -1.33 -5.77
C ALA A 122 13.65 -2.64 -4.95
N THR A 123 13.35 -2.54 -3.65
CA THR A 123 13.19 -3.72 -2.78
C THR A 123 11.78 -4.29 -2.80
N ALA A 124 10.80 -3.64 -3.43
CA ALA A 124 9.41 -4.13 -3.48
C ALA A 124 9.33 -5.56 -4.06
N ALA A 125 10.22 -5.90 -4.99
CA ALA A 125 10.34 -7.23 -5.57
C ALA A 125 11.44 -8.08 -4.89
N GLY A 126 11.06 -9.24 -4.36
CA GLY A 126 12.01 -10.33 -4.04
C GLY A 126 12.97 -10.12 -2.86
N VAL A 127 12.89 -8.98 -2.15
CA VAL A 127 13.72 -8.73 -0.95
C VAL A 127 12.92 -9.04 0.31
N PRO A 128 13.42 -9.92 1.20
CA PRO A 128 12.76 -10.18 2.49
C PRO A 128 12.64 -8.88 3.33
N PRO A 129 11.47 -8.59 3.95
CA PRO A 129 11.24 -7.36 4.71
C PRO A 129 12.33 -7.03 5.74
N ARG A 130 12.86 -8.07 6.41
CA ARG A 130 13.96 -7.96 7.38
C ARG A 130 15.25 -7.33 6.85
N LEU A 131 15.49 -7.34 5.53
CA LEU A 131 16.69 -6.78 4.91
C LEU A 131 16.49 -5.36 4.36
N VAL A 132 15.25 -4.91 4.22
CA VAL A 132 14.91 -3.67 3.50
C VAL A 132 15.47 -2.45 4.23
N ARG A 133 15.26 -2.36 5.55
CA ARG A 133 15.73 -1.22 6.35
C ARG A 133 17.24 -1.02 6.23
N ASP A 134 18.02 -2.10 6.31
CA ASP A 134 19.48 -1.97 6.25
C ASP A 134 19.97 -1.55 4.87
N ARG A 135 19.32 -2.01 3.80
CA ARG A 135 19.59 -1.51 2.44
C ARG A 135 19.27 -0.02 2.30
N ILE A 136 18.13 0.42 2.85
CA ILE A 136 17.72 1.83 2.86
C ILE A 136 18.77 2.69 3.58
N VAL A 137 19.14 2.29 4.80
CA VAL A 137 20.11 3.05 5.61
C VAL A 137 21.48 3.07 4.94
N LYS A 138 21.94 1.93 4.43
CA LYS A 138 23.23 1.82 3.74
C LYS A 138 23.28 2.75 2.53
N SER A 139 22.27 2.73 1.67
CA SER A 139 22.23 3.56 0.47
C SER A 139 22.14 5.05 0.79
N ALA A 140 21.34 5.43 1.79
CA ALA A 140 21.27 6.81 2.26
C ALA A 140 22.65 7.30 2.75
N PHE A 141 23.37 6.45 3.48
CA PHE A 141 24.72 6.77 3.95
C PHE A 141 25.70 6.91 2.79
N GLU A 142 25.70 5.96 1.84
CA GLU A 142 26.56 6.00 0.66
C GLU A 142 26.36 7.30 -0.14
N VAL A 143 25.11 7.67 -0.43
CA VAL A 143 24.80 8.92 -1.16
C VAL A 143 25.24 10.16 -0.38
N ALA A 144 25.05 10.19 0.95
CA ALA A 144 25.52 11.30 1.76
C ALA A 144 27.05 11.48 1.66
N PHE A 145 27.81 10.37 1.73
CA PHE A 145 29.26 10.41 1.60
C PHE A 145 29.70 10.82 0.19
N GLN A 146 29.03 10.34 -0.86
CA GLN A 146 29.34 10.75 -2.23
C GLN A 146 29.10 12.24 -2.43
N ARG A 147 27.97 12.77 -1.95
CA ARG A 147 27.65 14.20 -2.02
C ARG A 147 28.65 15.07 -1.28
N GLY A 148 29.09 14.63 -0.10
CA GLY A 148 30.18 15.28 0.64
C GLY A 148 31.46 15.37 -0.20
N LYS A 149 31.88 14.25 -0.79
CA LYS A 149 33.11 14.21 -1.61
C LYS A 149 33.02 15.10 -2.85
N THR A 150 31.89 15.10 -3.56
CA THR A 150 31.71 15.90 -4.78
C THR A 150 31.60 17.40 -4.54
N GLY A 151 31.26 17.83 -3.32
CA GLY A 151 31.19 19.25 -2.94
C GLY A 151 32.54 19.88 -2.54
N SER A 152 33.62 19.09 -2.49
CA SER A 152 34.97 19.58 -2.25
C SER A 152 35.61 20.01 -3.58
N PRO A 153 36.15 21.24 -3.71
CA PRO A 153 36.70 21.71 -4.97
C PRO A 153 38.13 21.18 -5.13
N GLU A 154 38.28 19.97 -5.67
CA GLU A 154 39.52 19.49 -6.31
C GLU A 154 39.22 18.25 -7.18
N LEU A 155 39.30 18.43 -8.51
CA LEU A 155 39.57 17.47 -9.61
C LEU A 155 38.84 16.09 -9.63
N MET A 156 38.39 15.52 -10.74
CA MET A 156 38.30 15.82 -12.17
C MET A 156 37.43 14.70 -12.80
N THR A 157 36.93 14.95 -14.01
CA THR A 157 36.36 14.06 -15.08
C THR A 157 36.55 12.53 -14.93
N ASP A 158 35.62 11.65 -15.31
CA ASP A 158 34.98 11.62 -16.63
C ASP A 158 33.73 10.70 -16.72
N GLN A 159 32.88 11.10 -17.68
CA GLN A 159 32.00 10.36 -18.59
C GLN A 159 30.85 9.41 -18.17
N LEU A 160 29.72 9.76 -18.80
CA LEU A 160 28.44 9.07 -18.98
C LEU A 160 28.58 7.83 -19.85
N ASP A 161 27.76 6.81 -19.59
CA ASP A 161 27.18 6.04 -20.69
C ASP A 161 25.71 5.68 -20.40
N VAL A 162 24.89 5.94 -21.40
CA VAL A 162 23.44 5.80 -21.46
C VAL A 162 23.13 4.51 -22.20
N PHE A 163 22.42 3.57 -21.58
CA PHE A 163 21.73 2.51 -22.32
C PHE A 163 20.33 2.26 -21.79
N ALA A 164 19.35 2.44 -22.68
CA ALA A 164 17.93 2.15 -22.51
C ALA A 164 17.65 0.63 -22.67
N PRO A 165 16.60 0.09 -22.03
CA PRO A 165 16.21 -1.31 -22.21
C PRO A 165 15.34 -1.52 -23.46
N PRO A 166 15.40 -2.69 -24.14
CA PRO A 166 14.49 -3.00 -25.23
C PRO A 166 13.14 -3.54 -24.70
N ALA A 167 12.08 -3.18 -25.41
CA ALA A 167 10.72 -3.65 -25.19
C ALA A 167 10.53 -5.11 -25.66
N VAL A 168 9.71 -5.86 -24.93
CA VAL A 168 9.26 -7.21 -25.29
C VAL A 168 7.81 -7.12 -25.80
N PRO A 169 7.43 -7.83 -26.88
CA PRO A 169 6.08 -7.75 -27.42
C PRO A 169 5.07 -8.56 -26.58
N VAL A 170 3.89 -7.98 -26.43
CA VAL A 170 2.69 -8.61 -25.86
C VAL A 170 2.11 -9.59 -26.89
N VAL A 171 1.92 -10.84 -26.48
CA VAL A 171 1.14 -11.83 -27.24
C VAL A 171 -0.29 -11.81 -26.72
N ASP A 172 -1.21 -11.50 -27.64
CA ASP A 172 -2.66 -11.55 -27.49
C ASP A 172 -3.14 -13.01 -27.61
N HIS A 173 -3.93 -13.46 -26.64
CA HIS A 173 -4.70 -14.69 -26.76
C HIS A 173 -6.18 -14.39 -26.55
N SER A 174 -6.88 -14.23 -27.67
CA SER A 174 -8.33 -14.29 -27.72
C SER A 174 -8.81 -15.70 -27.39
N MET A 175 -9.71 -15.84 -26.42
CA MET A 175 -10.71 -16.90 -26.44
C MET A 175 -12.10 -16.29 -26.42
N ARG A 176 -12.87 -16.64 -27.45
CA ARG A 176 -14.28 -16.31 -27.65
C ARG A 176 -15.15 -16.99 -26.60
N ALA A 177 -15.92 -16.19 -25.87
CA ALA A 177 -17.30 -16.50 -25.55
C ALA A 177 -18.17 -15.41 -26.18
N SER A 178 -18.91 -15.77 -27.23
CA SER A 178 -19.77 -14.86 -28.01
C SER A 178 -21.02 -14.48 -27.23
N SER A 179 -20.85 -13.60 -26.24
CA SER A 179 -21.87 -12.70 -25.65
C SER A 179 -21.32 -11.81 -24.52
N ILE A 180 -20.02 -11.87 -24.22
CA ILE A 180 -19.41 -10.98 -23.23
C ILE A 180 -19.22 -9.61 -23.87
N ILE A 181 -20.07 -8.63 -23.53
CA ILE A 181 -19.77 -7.23 -23.83
C ILE A 181 -18.45 -6.91 -23.13
N ASP A 182 -17.40 -6.68 -23.93
CA ASP A 182 -16.12 -6.17 -23.47
C ASP A 182 -16.32 -4.72 -23.04
N VAL A 183 -16.39 -4.52 -21.73
CA VAL A 183 -16.60 -3.21 -21.11
C VAL A 183 -15.47 -2.24 -21.49
N GLY A 184 -14.26 -2.74 -21.76
CA GLY A 184 -13.11 -1.94 -22.20
C GLY A 184 -13.27 -1.33 -23.59
N ARG A 185 -14.21 -1.83 -24.41
CA ARG A 185 -14.49 -1.30 -25.76
C ARG A 185 -15.66 -0.31 -25.81
N ILE A 186 -16.30 -0.05 -24.68
CA ILE A 186 -17.42 0.89 -24.60
C ILE A 186 -16.89 2.32 -24.60
N ARG A 187 -17.30 3.12 -25.60
CA ARG A 187 -16.83 4.51 -25.77
C ARG A 187 -17.30 5.44 -24.66
N SER A 188 -18.45 5.15 -24.05
CA SER A 188 -18.98 5.94 -22.93
C SER A 188 -18.46 5.36 -21.62
N ALA A 189 -17.63 6.14 -20.91
CA ALA A 189 -17.11 5.79 -19.60
C ALA A 189 -18.24 5.54 -18.58
N GLU A 190 -19.30 6.36 -18.63
CA GLU A 190 -20.46 6.23 -17.75
C GLU A 190 -21.20 4.90 -17.96
N VAL A 191 -21.45 4.51 -19.22
CA VAL A 191 -22.12 3.23 -19.54
C VAL A 191 -21.23 2.04 -19.16
N ALA A 192 -19.93 2.15 -19.40
CA ALA A 192 -18.97 1.12 -19.02
C ALA A 192 -18.96 0.90 -17.50
N GLU A 193 -19.03 1.99 -16.73
CA GLU A 193 -19.09 1.98 -15.28
C GLU A 193 -20.39 1.40 -14.74
N GLN A 194 -21.53 1.81 -15.30
CA GLN A 194 -22.84 1.27 -14.96
C GLN A 194 -22.88 -0.26 -15.16
N ILE A 195 -22.42 -0.74 -16.31
CA ILE A 195 -22.39 -2.17 -16.62
C ILE A 195 -21.49 -2.94 -15.64
N ARG A 196 -20.37 -2.36 -15.17
CA ARG A 196 -19.54 -3.00 -14.14
C ARG A 196 -20.29 -3.14 -12.82
N GLY A 197 -20.91 -2.06 -12.35
CA GLY A 197 -21.69 -2.06 -11.12
C GLY A 197 -22.85 -3.06 -11.18
N GLU A 198 -23.65 -3.03 -12.25
CA GLU A 198 -24.79 -3.94 -12.41
C GLU A 198 -24.37 -5.41 -12.50
N ARG A 199 -23.27 -5.72 -13.21
CA ARG A 199 -22.73 -7.09 -13.27
C ARG A 199 -22.26 -7.58 -11.91
N LEU A 200 -21.56 -6.74 -11.16
CA LEU A 200 -21.10 -7.08 -9.81
C LEU A 200 -22.30 -7.28 -8.87
N GLY A 201 -23.32 -6.43 -8.95
CA GLY A 201 -24.57 -6.58 -8.22
C GLY A 201 -25.30 -7.88 -8.50
N ALA A 202 -25.48 -8.23 -9.78
CA ALA A 202 -26.09 -9.48 -10.19
C ALA A 202 -25.30 -10.71 -9.68
N LEU A 203 -23.97 -10.64 -9.73
CA LEU A 203 -23.10 -11.69 -9.20
C LEU A 203 -23.27 -11.84 -7.68
N LEU A 204 -23.23 -10.74 -6.92
CA LEU A 204 -23.38 -10.75 -5.47
C LEU A 204 -24.74 -11.29 -5.03
N HIS A 205 -25.79 -11.01 -5.80
CA HIS A 205 -27.11 -11.62 -5.61
C HIS A 205 -27.09 -13.13 -5.86
N GLY A 206 -26.52 -13.57 -6.99
CA GLY A 206 -26.41 -15.00 -7.31
C GLY A 206 -25.58 -15.80 -6.30
N LEU A 207 -24.63 -15.15 -5.62
CA LEU A 207 -23.84 -15.73 -4.52
C LEU A 207 -24.54 -15.68 -3.16
N GLY A 208 -25.73 -15.07 -3.06
CA GLY A 208 -26.48 -14.92 -1.81
C GLY A 208 -25.81 -13.96 -0.81
N CYS A 209 -24.94 -13.06 -1.27
CA CYS A 209 -24.20 -12.12 -0.42
C CYS A 209 -24.79 -10.72 -0.41
N PHE A 210 -25.87 -10.49 -1.17
CA PHE A 210 -26.37 -9.14 -1.42
C PHE A 210 -26.95 -8.44 -0.18
N ASP A 211 -27.50 -9.17 0.78
CA ASP A 211 -28.00 -8.58 2.04
C ASP A 211 -26.88 -7.84 2.79
N ALA A 212 -25.69 -8.43 2.88
CA ALA A 212 -24.52 -7.79 3.51
C ALA A 212 -24.02 -6.57 2.73
N VAL A 213 -24.17 -6.58 1.41
CA VAL A 213 -23.81 -5.44 0.53
C VAL A 213 -24.82 -4.30 0.72
N GLN A 214 -26.09 -4.63 0.89
CA GLN A 214 -27.14 -3.65 1.18
C GLN A 214 -26.89 -2.98 2.54
N ASP A 215 -26.59 -3.76 3.59
CA ASP A 215 -26.21 -3.22 4.91
C ASP A 215 -25.01 -2.25 4.80
N PHE A 216 -23.99 -2.64 4.02
CA PHE A 216 -22.84 -1.80 3.73
C PHE A 216 -23.23 -0.49 3.02
N HIS A 217 -24.12 -0.54 2.01
CA HIS A 217 -24.62 0.65 1.33
C HIS A 217 -25.44 1.57 2.24
N GLU A 218 -26.26 1.02 3.14
CA GLU A 218 -27.02 1.78 4.12
C GLU A 218 -26.09 2.52 5.09
N ASP A 219 -25.01 1.88 5.53
CA ASP A 219 -23.99 2.50 6.36
C ASP A 219 -23.21 3.60 5.62
N MET A 220 -22.92 3.42 4.33
CA MET A 220 -22.35 4.49 3.50
C MET A 220 -23.29 5.69 3.39
N ARG A 221 -24.58 5.45 3.07
CA ARG A 221 -25.59 6.51 2.97
C ARG A 221 -25.79 7.25 4.29
N ALA A 222 -25.69 6.55 5.41
CA ALA A 222 -25.78 7.12 6.75
C ALA A 222 -24.48 7.81 7.22
N GLY A 223 -23.40 7.77 6.43
CA GLY A 223 -22.11 8.34 6.81
C GLY A 223 -21.42 7.63 7.99
N ARG A 224 -21.82 6.39 8.31
CA ARG A 224 -21.33 5.63 9.47
C ARG A 224 -20.03 4.85 9.21
N ARG A 225 -19.45 4.98 8.01
CA ARG A 225 -18.29 4.19 7.57
C ARG A 225 -17.12 4.29 8.56
N SER A 226 -16.75 3.16 9.16
CA SER A 226 -15.56 3.00 10.00
C SER A 226 -14.47 2.28 9.20
N GLY A 227 -13.64 3.01 8.47
CA GLY A 227 -12.49 2.45 7.74
C GLY A 227 -11.60 3.55 7.16
N SER A 228 -10.29 3.29 7.10
CA SER A 228 -9.24 4.26 6.78
C SER A 228 -9.13 4.66 5.28
N ILE A 229 -10.11 4.32 4.44
CA ILE A 229 -10.08 4.60 2.99
C ILE A 229 -11.24 5.53 2.61
N SER A 230 -11.44 6.56 3.42
CA SER A 230 -12.31 7.69 3.11
C SER A 230 -11.46 8.96 3.02
N GLN A 231 -10.65 9.06 1.96
CA GLN A 231 -10.18 10.39 1.53
C GLN A 231 -9.78 10.56 0.06
N ALA A 232 -9.79 9.53 -0.80
CA ALA A 232 -9.19 9.65 -2.13
C ALA A 232 -9.98 9.12 -3.33
N VAL A 233 -11.30 8.93 -3.24
CA VAL A 233 -12.14 9.24 -4.41
C VAL A 233 -12.69 10.63 -4.18
N LYS A 234 -11.83 11.65 -4.32
CA LYS A 234 -12.35 13.01 -4.54
C LYS A 234 -13.19 12.90 -5.79
N ALA A 235 -14.51 12.93 -5.61
CA ALA A 235 -15.51 12.89 -6.66
C ALA A 235 -15.47 14.10 -7.62
N SER A 236 -14.36 14.84 -7.65
CA SER A 236 -14.12 15.95 -8.56
C SER A 236 -13.90 15.51 -10.03
N GLY A 237 -13.80 14.20 -10.30
CA GLY A 237 -13.65 13.67 -11.67
C GLY A 237 -14.67 12.60 -12.11
N LEU A 238 -15.48 12.05 -11.19
CA LEU A 238 -16.44 10.97 -11.46
C LEU A 238 -17.91 11.43 -11.29
N SER A 239 -18.17 12.71 -11.54
CA SER A 239 -19.51 13.28 -11.43
C SER A 239 -20.37 12.78 -12.60
N ARG A 240 -21.31 11.89 -12.29
CA ARG A 240 -22.40 11.53 -13.20
C ARG A 240 -23.48 12.59 -13.12
N SER A 241 -24.00 13.01 -14.28
CA SER A 241 -25.11 13.97 -14.37
C SER A 241 -26.45 13.44 -13.81
N ARG A 242 -26.59 12.11 -13.66
CA ARG A 242 -27.86 11.44 -13.32
C ARG A 242 -28.05 11.14 -11.82
N PHE A 243 -27.00 11.20 -11.01
CA PHE A 243 -27.06 10.87 -9.58
C PHE A 243 -26.77 12.11 -8.74
N SER A 244 -27.60 12.35 -7.73
CA SER A 244 -27.51 13.55 -6.89
C SER A 244 -26.41 13.47 -5.82
N ASN A 245 -25.84 12.28 -5.56
CA ASN A 245 -24.93 12.06 -4.44
C ASN A 245 -23.63 11.38 -4.87
N SER A 246 -22.60 12.17 -5.14
CA SER A 246 -21.30 11.72 -5.63
C SER A 246 -20.44 10.97 -4.59
N ASN A 247 -20.95 10.78 -3.36
CA ASN A 247 -20.23 10.17 -2.24
C ASN A 247 -20.45 8.65 -2.08
N LEU A 248 -21.14 7.99 -3.01
CA LEU A 248 -21.48 6.55 -2.91
C LEU A 248 -20.58 5.63 -3.78
N TYR A 249 -19.43 6.14 -4.19
CA TYR A 249 -18.40 5.35 -4.87
C TYR A 249 -17.50 4.62 -3.86
N TYR A 250 -17.21 3.36 -4.17
CA TYR A 250 -16.28 2.55 -3.40
C TYR A 250 -15.53 1.57 -4.32
N TYR A 251 -14.41 1.03 -3.84
CA TYR A 251 -13.65 0.00 -4.55
C TYR A 251 -14.29 -1.37 -4.29
N ALA A 252 -14.35 -2.27 -5.28
CA ALA A 252 -14.89 -3.61 -5.07
C ALA A 252 -14.24 -4.33 -3.87
N SER A 253 -12.95 -4.08 -3.59
CA SER A 253 -12.24 -4.59 -2.41
C SER A 253 -12.86 -4.15 -1.07
N ASP A 254 -13.57 -3.02 -1.03
CA ASP A 254 -14.22 -2.49 0.18
C ASP A 254 -15.38 -3.38 0.67
N LEU A 255 -15.91 -4.27 -0.17
CA LEU A 255 -16.91 -5.28 0.21
C LEU A 255 -16.31 -6.48 0.95
N TYR A 256 -14.98 -6.61 0.93
CA TYR A 256 -14.26 -7.70 1.58
C TYR A 256 -13.57 -7.21 2.86
N PRO A 257 -13.24 -8.12 3.79
CA PRO A 257 -12.36 -7.77 4.90
C PRO A 257 -11.02 -7.21 4.38
N SER A 258 -10.50 -6.14 4.99
CA SER A 258 -9.21 -5.55 4.60
C SER A 258 -8.07 -6.59 4.64
N PHE A 259 -8.15 -7.52 5.60
CA PHE A 259 -7.15 -8.57 5.81
C PHE A 259 -7.79 -9.92 6.08
N ILE A 260 -7.18 -10.98 5.55
CA ILE A 260 -7.50 -12.37 5.86
C ILE A 260 -6.31 -13.11 6.46
N GLY A 261 -6.56 -14.27 7.05
CA GLY A 261 -5.51 -15.14 7.57
C GLY A 261 -4.68 -15.79 6.46
N LEU A 262 -3.48 -16.25 6.82
CA LEU A 262 -2.59 -16.93 5.88
C LEU A 262 -3.19 -18.22 5.31
N ARG A 263 -3.99 -18.95 6.09
CA ARG A 263 -4.62 -20.19 5.63
C ARG A 263 -5.57 -19.92 4.48
N GLU A 264 -6.44 -18.92 4.64
CA GLU A 264 -7.39 -18.49 3.62
C GLU A 264 -6.66 -17.96 2.38
N ALA A 265 -5.67 -17.08 2.58
CA ALA A 265 -4.87 -16.55 1.49
C ALA A 265 -4.10 -17.64 0.71
N ALA A 266 -3.52 -18.61 1.42
CA ALA A 266 -2.84 -19.76 0.81
C ALA A 266 -3.80 -20.61 -0.02
N GLY A 267 -5.03 -20.81 0.46
CA GLY A 267 -6.08 -21.49 -0.29
C GLY A 267 -6.42 -20.80 -1.61
N VAL A 268 -6.56 -19.47 -1.60
CA VAL A 268 -6.86 -18.68 -2.82
C VAL A 268 -5.75 -18.81 -3.87
N ILE A 269 -4.48 -18.82 -3.45
CA ILE A 269 -3.33 -18.97 -4.37
C ILE A 269 -2.96 -20.43 -4.67
N GLY A 270 -3.76 -21.40 -4.21
CA GLY A 270 -3.54 -22.82 -4.47
C GLY A 270 -2.32 -23.43 -3.77
N LEU A 271 -1.87 -22.86 -2.65
CA LEU A 271 -0.75 -23.37 -1.87
C LEU A 271 -1.21 -24.09 -0.59
N PRO A 272 -0.58 -25.23 -0.23
CA PRO A 272 -0.73 -25.80 1.10
C PRO A 272 -0.23 -24.82 2.16
N GLU A 273 -0.94 -24.71 3.28
CA GLU A 273 -0.61 -23.78 4.37
C GLU A 273 0.84 -23.94 4.88
N SER A 274 1.30 -25.18 5.04
CA SER A 274 2.68 -25.48 5.46
C SER A 274 3.74 -24.94 4.47
N THR A 275 3.44 -24.97 3.17
CA THR A 275 4.28 -24.41 2.11
C THR A 275 4.30 -22.90 2.17
N ALA A 276 3.14 -22.26 2.40
CA ALA A 276 3.05 -20.82 2.58
C ALA A 276 3.92 -20.34 3.76
N TYR A 277 3.84 -21.00 4.91
CA TYR A 277 4.72 -20.71 6.06
C TYR A 277 6.21 -20.85 5.73
N ARG A 278 6.60 -21.89 4.96
CA ARG A 278 7.99 -22.09 4.55
C ARG A 278 8.48 -20.96 3.64
N LEU A 279 7.66 -20.56 2.66
CA LEU A 279 7.97 -19.47 1.74
C LEU A 279 8.08 -18.13 2.46
N ILE A 280 7.20 -17.84 3.42
CA ILE A 280 7.30 -16.61 4.24
C ILE A 280 8.62 -16.57 5.00
N ARG A 281 9.01 -17.68 5.66
CA ARG A 281 10.29 -17.76 6.39
C ARG A 281 11.50 -17.61 5.48
N ALA A 282 11.40 -18.07 4.23
CA ALA A 282 12.42 -17.89 3.21
C ALA A 282 12.39 -16.48 2.58
N GLY A 283 11.34 -15.69 2.82
CA GLY A 283 11.12 -14.39 2.17
C GLY A 283 10.77 -14.51 0.68
N GLN A 284 10.19 -15.65 0.28
CA GLN A 284 9.82 -16.02 -1.09
C GLN A 284 8.31 -16.13 -1.30
N PHE A 285 7.51 -15.75 -0.30
CA PHE A 285 6.07 -15.73 -0.45
C PHE A 285 5.68 -14.62 -1.46
N PRO A 286 4.76 -14.88 -2.40
CA PRO A 286 4.51 -13.98 -3.53
C PRO A 286 3.80 -12.68 -3.12
N LEU A 287 3.20 -12.64 -1.93
CA LEU A 287 2.47 -11.49 -1.42
C LEU A 287 3.18 -10.89 -0.19
N PRO A 288 3.06 -9.57 0.06
CA PRO A 288 3.43 -9.01 1.34
C PRO A 288 2.58 -9.61 2.46
N VAL A 289 3.19 -9.94 3.60
CA VAL A 289 2.50 -10.56 4.73
C VAL A 289 2.81 -9.79 6.00
N ALA A 290 1.78 -9.30 6.67
CA ALA A 290 1.90 -8.68 7.98
C ALA A 290 1.81 -9.76 9.07
N ARG A 291 2.60 -9.61 10.14
CA ARG A 291 2.55 -10.53 11.27
C ARG A 291 1.71 -9.95 12.40
N ALA A 292 0.61 -10.61 12.76
CA ALA A 292 -0.25 -10.24 13.89
C ALA A 292 -0.04 -11.24 15.04
N GLY A 293 0.90 -10.96 15.95
CA GLY A 293 1.24 -11.88 17.04
C GLY A 293 1.84 -13.21 16.56
N ARG A 294 1.06 -14.31 16.68
CA ARG A 294 1.45 -15.65 16.23
C ARG A 294 0.91 -16.00 14.83
N SER A 295 -0.01 -15.20 14.30
CA SER A 295 -0.59 -15.40 12.98
C SER A 295 -0.01 -14.43 11.95
N TYR A 296 -0.28 -14.76 10.70
CA TYR A 296 0.06 -13.95 9.53
C TYR A 296 -1.25 -13.46 8.91
N LYS A 297 -1.23 -12.21 8.44
CA LYS A 297 -2.35 -11.52 7.79
C LYS A 297 -1.90 -11.10 6.39
N VAL A 298 -2.79 -11.23 5.42
CA VAL A 298 -2.57 -10.88 4.02
C VAL A 298 -3.66 -9.89 3.61
N SER A 299 -3.29 -8.80 2.92
CA SER A 299 -4.28 -7.86 2.39
C SER A 299 -5.11 -8.54 1.31
N VAL A 300 -6.43 -8.39 1.39
CA VAL A 300 -7.33 -8.90 0.34
C VAL A 300 -7.10 -8.16 -0.97
N ARG A 301 -6.82 -6.86 -0.92
CA ARG A 301 -6.54 -6.05 -2.11
C ARG A 301 -5.25 -6.52 -2.81
N ALA A 302 -4.20 -6.80 -2.04
CA ALA A 302 -2.97 -7.38 -2.57
C ALA A 302 -3.21 -8.77 -3.20
N LEU A 303 -4.07 -9.58 -2.57
CA LEU A 303 -4.45 -10.89 -3.08
C LEU A 303 -5.25 -10.78 -4.39
N MET A 304 -6.24 -9.89 -4.45
CA MET A 304 -7.02 -9.61 -5.66
C MET A 304 -6.10 -9.23 -6.82
N HIS A 305 -5.17 -8.29 -6.60
CA HIS A 305 -4.18 -7.88 -7.59
C HIS A 305 -3.30 -9.04 -8.06
N PHE A 306 -2.85 -9.90 -7.14
CA PHE A 306 -2.05 -11.07 -7.50
C PHE A 306 -2.83 -12.12 -8.32
N THR A 307 -4.12 -12.26 -8.05
CA THR A 307 -5.02 -13.16 -8.80
C THR A 307 -5.64 -12.54 -10.05
N ASP A 308 -5.20 -11.33 -10.44
CA ASP A 308 -5.75 -10.56 -11.57
C ASP A 308 -7.26 -10.30 -11.44
N ILE A 309 -7.77 -10.19 -10.21
CA ILE A 309 -9.14 -9.76 -9.93
C ILE A 309 -9.13 -8.23 -9.88
N PRO A 310 -9.86 -7.56 -10.79
CA PRO A 310 -9.82 -6.11 -10.88
C PRO A 310 -10.52 -5.47 -9.69
N ASP A 311 -9.84 -4.55 -9.02
CA ASP A 311 -10.41 -3.74 -7.95
C ASP A 311 -11.06 -2.47 -8.52
N THR A 312 -12.23 -2.65 -9.12
CA THR A 312 -12.92 -1.58 -9.85
C THR A 312 -13.67 -0.65 -8.91
N ILE A 313 -13.64 0.64 -9.20
CA ILE A 313 -14.54 1.62 -8.57
C ILE A 313 -15.96 1.39 -9.09
N VAL A 314 -16.92 1.28 -8.18
CA VAL A 314 -18.34 1.06 -8.46
C VAL A 314 -19.21 2.03 -7.66
N HIS A 315 -20.40 2.33 -8.20
CA HIS A 315 -21.41 3.11 -7.51
C HIS A 315 -22.43 2.18 -6.83
N ALA A 316 -22.81 2.49 -5.59
CA ALA A 316 -23.77 1.68 -4.83
C ALA A 316 -25.08 1.40 -5.61
N ASP A 317 -25.66 2.43 -6.24
CA ASP A 317 -26.94 2.27 -6.95
C ASP A 317 -26.83 1.34 -8.17
N ASP A 318 -25.69 1.27 -8.87
CA ASP A 318 -25.53 0.37 -10.01
C ASP A 318 -25.50 -1.09 -9.54
N ILE A 319 -24.83 -1.34 -8.41
CA ILE A 319 -24.76 -2.65 -7.75
C ILE A 319 -26.17 -3.09 -7.33
N GLU A 320 -26.95 -2.17 -6.74
CA GLU A 320 -28.32 -2.47 -6.34
C GLU A 320 -29.23 -2.74 -7.55
N ASN A 321 -29.14 -1.93 -8.61
CA ASN A 321 -29.88 -2.14 -9.84
C ASN A 321 -29.57 -3.51 -10.45
N GLY A 322 -28.30 -3.90 -10.51
CA GLY A 322 -27.86 -5.21 -10.98
C GLY A 322 -28.46 -6.38 -10.20
N ALA A 323 -28.45 -6.28 -8.87
CA ALA A 323 -29.03 -7.30 -8.00
C ALA A 323 -30.55 -7.38 -8.14
N LEU A 324 -31.24 -6.24 -8.25
CA LEU A 324 -32.68 -6.18 -8.51
C LEU A 324 -33.04 -6.84 -9.85
N HIS A 325 -32.25 -6.58 -10.90
CA HIS A 325 -32.41 -7.23 -12.20
C HIS A 325 -32.24 -8.74 -12.11
N ALA A 326 -31.21 -9.23 -11.40
CA ALA A 326 -30.99 -10.66 -11.21
C ALA A 326 -32.14 -11.33 -10.44
N ARG A 327 -32.66 -10.67 -9.40
CA ARG A 327 -33.81 -11.15 -8.61
C ARG A 327 -35.09 -11.29 -9.45
N GLY A 328 -35.32 -10.37 -10.39
CA GLY A 328 -36.45 -10.41 -11.31
C GLY A 328 -36.35 -11.46 -12.42
N ALA A 329 -35.14 -11.97 -12.71
CA ALA A 329 -34.91 -13.03 -13.70
C ALA A 329 -35.05 -14.45 -13.13
N THR A 330 -35.11 -14.59 -11.80
CA THR A 330 -35.28 -15.86 -11.07
C THR A 330 -36.74 -16.18 -10.67
N GLN A 331 -37.71 -15.39 -11.14
CA GLN A 331 -39.15 -15.68 -11.05
C GLN A 331 -39.68 -16.24 -12.37
#